data_AF-A0A383C8K9-F1
#
_entry.id   AF-A0A383C8K9-F1
#
_cell.length_a   1.000
_cell.length_b   1.000
_cell.length_c   1.000
_cell.angle_alpha   90.00
_cell.angle_beta   90.00
_cell.angle_gamma   90.00
#
_symmetry.space_group_name_H-M   'P 1'
#
loop_
_entity.id
_entity.type
_entity.pdbx_description
1 polymer ?
#
loop_
_entity_poly.entity_id
_entity_poly.type
_entity_poly.pdbx_seq_one_letter_code
_entity_poly.pdbx_strand_id
1 'polypeptide(L)'
;MSSQLELFNQMKEKWEKDIQSSSDRDYSFDTLSGESVDPLYYPVNPYEDYIEKLGFPGQFPFTRGVHANMYRGKLWTKRQFSGFGTPE
;
A
#
# COMPACT_ATOMS: atom_id res chain seq x y z
N MET A 1 1.60 25.65 5.26
CA MET A 1 0.31 25.00 4.93
C MET A 1 0.13 24.74 3.43
N SER A 2 0.21 25.72 2.52
CA SER A 2 -0.04 25.49 1.07
C SER A 2 0.89 24.44 0.43
N SER A 3 2.20 24.48 0.71
CA SER A 3 3.18 23.58 0.09
C SER A 3 3.04 22.11 0.54
N GLN A 4 2.69 21.87 1.80
CA GLN A 4 2.47 20.51 2.33
C GLN A 4 1.21 19.87 1.74
N LEU A 5 0.14 20.65 1.59
CA LEU A 5 -1.09 20.18 0.96
C LEU A 5 -0.90 19.90 -0.54
N GLU A 6 -0.13 20.74 -1.22
CA GLU A 6 0.25 20.54 -2.61
C GLU A 6 1.09 19.27 -2.79
N LEU A 7 2.10 19.06 -1.94
CA LEU A 7 2.90 17.83 -1.92
C LEU A 7 2.03 16.59 -1.67
N PHE A 8 1.10 16.67 -0.71
CA PHE A 8 0.15 15.60 -0.43
C PHE A 8 -0.67 15.24 -1.67
N ASN A 9 -1.25 16.23 -2.36
CA ASN A 9 -2.05 16.01 -3.56
C ASN A 9 -1.22 15.42 -4.70
N GLN A 10 0.00 15.92 -4.90
CA GLN A 10 0.92 15.38 -5.91
C GLN A 10 1.28 13.91 -5.65
N MET A 11 1.60 13.56 -4.41
CA MET A 11 1.92 12.18 -4.03
C MET A 11 0.70 11.27 -4.11
N LYS A 12 -0.48 11.79 -3.76
CA LYS A 12 -1.76 11.10 -3.92
C LYS A 12 -2.01 10.76 -5.40
N GLU A 13 -1.94 11.74 -6.30
CA GLU A 13 -2.15 11.51 -7.74
C GLU A 13 -1.16 10.50 -8.32
N LYS A 14 0.09 10.55 -7.86
CA LYS A 14 1.10 9.55 -8.23
C LYS A 14 0.70 8.15 -7.77
N TRP A 15 0.25 8.01 -6.52
CA TRP A 15 -0.20 6.72 -5.98
C TRP A 15 -1.43 6.18 -6.73
N GLU A 16 -2.36 7.04 -7.12
CA GLU A 16 -3.54 6.68 -7.91
C GLU A 16 -3.16 6.14 -9.31
N LYS A 17 -2.12 6.70 -9.94
CA LYS A 17 -1.58 6.17 -11.19
C LYS A 17 -0.89 4.82 -10.99
N ASP A 18 -0.08 4.71 -9.94
CA ASP A 18 0.66 3.48 -9.62
C ASP A 18 -0.31 2.33 -9.30
N ILE A 19 -1.39 2.58 -8.56
CA ILE A 19 -2.38 1.56 -8.23
C ILE A 19 -3.18 1.11 -9.46
N GLN A 20 -3.52 2.04 -10.36
CA GLN A 20 -4.23 1.71 -11.60
C GLN A 20 -3.36 0.87 -12.56
N SER A 21 -2.04 1.07 -12.54
CA SER A 21 -1.09 0.24 -13.31
C SER A 21 -0.78 -1.11 -12.66
N SER A 22 -1.13 -1.30 -11.39
CA SER A 22 -0.81 -2.51 -10.64
C SER A 22 -1.87 -3.59 -10.88
N SER A 23 -1.43 -4.84 -11.03
CA SER A 23 -2.35 -5.98 -11.08
C SER A 23 -2.85 -6.33 -9.68
N ASP A 24 -4.15 -6.58 -9.54
CA ASP A 24 -4.75 -7.14 -8.33
C ASP A 24 -4.90 -8.66 -8.43
N ARG A 25 -4.92 -9.34 -7.28
CA ARG A 25 -5.21 -10.77 -7.18
C ARG A 25 -6.70 -11.04 -7.33
N ASP A 26 -7.01 -12.24 -7.80
CA ASP A 26 -8.36 -12.78 -7.78
C ASP A 26 -8.78 -13.11 -6.32
N TYR A 27 -9.38 -12.12 -5.65
CA TYR A 27 -9.87 -12.21 -4.28
C TYR A 27 -10.94 -11.12 -4.03
N SER A 28 -12.03 -11.46 -3.33
CA SER A 28 -13.02 -10.45 -2.89
C SER A 28 -12.46 -9.68 -1.69
N PHE A 29 -12.30 -8.36 -1.85
CA PHE A 29 -11.88 -7.46 -0.78
C PHE A 29 -13.07 -6.91 0.02
N ASP A 30 -14.25 -7.52 -0.11
CA ASP A 30 -15.43 -7.12 0.62
C ASP A 30 -15.37 -7.60 2.07
N THR A 31 -16.04 -6.88 2.95
CA THR A 31 -16.23 -7.30 4.34
C THR A 31 -17.18 -8.49 4.42
N LEU A 32 -17.25 -9.14 5.59
CA LEU A 32 -18.20 -10.24 5.84
C LEU A 32 -19.68 -9.83 5.66
N SER A 33 -19.98 -8.54 5.77
CA SER A 33 -21.33 -7.99 5.54
C SER A 33 -21.62 -7.67 4.07
N GLY A 34 -20.66 -7.86 3.16
CA GLY A 34 -20.78 -7.57 1.74
C GLY A 34 -20.40 -6.15 1.31
N GLU A 35 -19.89 -5.32 2.23
CA GLU A 35 -19.46 -3.95 1.92
C GLU A 35 -18.06 -3.95 1.30
N SER A 36 -17.88 -3.25 0.17
CA SER A 36 -16.59 -3.13 -0.50
C SER A 36 -15.63 -2.23 0.26
N VAL A 37 -14.37 -2.65 0.36
CA VAL A 37 -13.30 -1.91 1.06
C VAL A 37 -12.37 -1.25 0.06
N ASP A 38 -12.22 0.06 0.19
CA ASP A 38 -11.32 0.85 -0.66
C ASP A 38 -9.85 0.43 -0.47
N PRO A 39 -9.00 0.64 -1.49
CA PRO A 39 -7.59 0.28 -1.40
C PRO A 39 -6.82 1.01 -0.29
N LEU A 40 -7.20 2.25 0.01
CA LEU A 40 -6.54 3.08 1.00
C LEU A 40 -7.46 4.14 1.58
N TYR A 41 -7.50 4.23 2.91
CA TYR A 41 -8.09 5.35 3.63
C TYR A 41 -6.98 6.33 4.09
N TYR A 42 -7.27 7.63 3.97
CA TYR A 42 -6.40 8.74 4.35
C TYR A 42 -7.25 9.95 4.78
N PRO A 43 -6.71 10.87 5.60
CA PRO A 43 -7.48 11.99 6.11
C PRO A 43 -7.85 12.98 4.99
N VAL A 44 -9.04 13.57 5.10
CA VAL A 44 -9.50 14.65 4.19
C VAL A 44 -8.63 15.91 4.37
N ASN A 45 -8.18 16.16 5.61
CA ASN A 45 -7.27 17.24 5.94
C ASN A 45 -6.02 16.68 6.64
N PRO A 46 -4.91 16.44 5.91
CA PRO A 46 -3.72 15.81 6.48
C PRO A 46 -2.99 16.73 7.47
N TYR A 47 -2.38 16.13 8.50
CA TYR A 47 -1.48 16.82 9.42
C TYR A 47 -0.19 17.25 8.71
N GLU A 48 0.52 18.24 9.27
CA GLU A 48 1.73 18.82 8.66
C GLU A 48 2.89 17.84 8.49
N ASP A 49 2.89 16.71 9.20
CA ASP A 49 3.95 15.69 9.13
C ASP A 49 3.49 14.38 8.46
N TYR A 50 2.29 14.36 7.88
CA TYR A 50 1.68 13.14 7.32
C TYR A 50 2.57 12.53 6.22
N ILE A 51 3.06 13.36 5.31
CA ILE A 51 3.88 12.88 4.18
C ILE A 51 5.25 12.39 4.64
N GLU A 52 5.87 13.10 5.59
CA GLU A 52 7.20 12.77 6.07
C GLU A 52 7.23 11.51 6.93
N LYS A 53 6.17 11.24 7.70
CA LYS A 53 6.10 10.09 8.60
C LYS A 53 5.35 8.89 8.03
N LEU A 54 4.26 9.12 7.31
CA LEU A 54 3.34 8.07 6.87
C LEU A 54 3.36 7.88 5.36
N GLY A 55 3.15 8.96 4.60
CA GLY A 55 3.10 8.97 3.15
C GLY A 55 2.01 8.07 2.55
N PHE A 56 2.18 7.76 1.26
CA PHE A 56 1.37 6.80 0.52
C PHE A 56 2.16 5.50 0.31
N PRO A 57 1.50 4.32 0.30
CA PRO A 57 2.18 3.05 0.05
C PRO A 57 2.83 3.05 -1.34
N GLY A 58 4.00 2.42 -1.47
CA GLY A 58 4.79 2.47 -2.71
C GLY A 58 5.60 3.75 -2.90
N GLN A 59 5.58 4.68 -1.95
CA GLN A 59 6.34 5.93 -1.99
C GLN A 59 7.09 6.14 -0.68
N PHE A 60 8.20 6.90 -0.72
CA PHE A 60 8.90 7.32 0.51
C PHE A 60 7.93 7.98 1.49
N PRO A 61 8.01 7.74 2.81
CA PRO A 61 9.02 6.96 3.55
C PRO A 61 8.80 5.44 3.55
N PHE A 62 7.86 4.93 2.75
CA PHE A 62 7.49 3.51 2.67
C PHE A 62 6.95 2.92 3.97
N THR A 63 6.54 3.75 4.93
CA THR A 63 5.96 3.34 6.21
C THR A 63 4.72 2.46 6.02
N ARG A 64 3.91 2.73 4.98
CA ARG A 64 2.72 1.94 4.61
C ARG A 64 3.02 0.76 3.68
N GLY A 65 4.29 0.52 3.35
CA GLY A 65 4.74 -0.55 2.48
C GLY A 65 5.38 -0.08 1.18
N VAL A 66 6.14 -0.98 0.56
CA VAL A 66 6.98 -0.72 -0.62
C VAL A 66 6.24 -0.81 -1.96
N HIS A 67 5.01 -1.31 -1.98
CA HIS A 67 4.18 -1.44 -3.19
C HIS A 67 2.88 -0.65 -3.04
N ALA A 68 2.34 -0.10 -4.13
CA ALA A 68 1.14 0.74 -4.11
C ALA A 68 -0.13 0.01 -3.65
N ASN A 69 -0.32 -1.25 -4.07
CA ASN A 69 -1.45 -2.10 -3.68
C ASN A 69 -1.08 -3.24 -2.71
N MET A 70 0.19 -3.34 -2.32
CA MET A 70 0.71 -4.33 -1.36
C MET A 70 0.15 -5.74 -1.62
N TYR A 71 -0.42 -6.36 -0.59
CA TYR A 71 -0.95 -7.69 -0.69
C TYR A 71 -2.20 -7.78 -1.52
N ARG A 72 -2.88 -6.69 -1.93
CA ARG A 72 -3.96 -6.79 -2.93
C ARG A 72 -3.42 -7.28 -4.27
N GLY A 73 -2.19 -6.90 -4.63
CA GLY A 73 -1.54 -7.35 -5.87
C GLY A 73 -0.77 -8.66 -5.77
N LYS A 74 0.00 -8.87 -4.69
CA LYS A 74 0.75 -10.12 -4.51
C LYS A 74 0.91 -10.48 -3.05
N LEU A 75 0.58 -11.71 -2.66
CA LEU A 75 0.81 -12.18 -1.30
C LEU A 75 2.31 -12.24 -0.98
N TRP A 76 2.64 -12.15 0.30
CA TRP A 76 4.00 -12.40 0.76
C TRP A 76 4.43 -13.82 0.37
N THR A 77 5.72 -13.96 0.08
CA THR A 77 6.28 -15.28 -0.17
C THR A 77 6.25 -16.09 1.12
N LYS A 78 5.47 -17.17 1.13
CA LYS A 78 5.52 -18.17 2.21
C LYS A 78 6.83 -18.94 2.08
N ARG A 79 7.88 -18.48 2.77
CA ARG A 79 9.21 -19.10 2.72
C ARG A 79 9.35 -20.08 3.87
N GLN A 80 9.09 -21.35 3.59
CA GLN A 80 9.30 -22.42 4.56
C GLN A 80 10.80 -22.68 4.69
N PHE A 81 11.27 -22.73 5.93
CA PHE A 81 12.60 -23.23 6.23
C PHE A 81 12.47 -24.73 6.49
N SER A 82 13.22 -25.53 5.75
CA SER A 82 13.22 -26.98 5.85
C SER A 82 14.64 -27.52 5.67
N GLY A 83 15.00 -28.53 6.45
CA GLY A 83 16.27 -29.24 6.34
C GLY A 83 16.23 -30.52 7.16
N PHE A 84 16.74 -31.61 6.58
CA PHE A 84 16.86 -32.91 7.22
C PHE A 84 17.96 -33.74 6.53
N GLY A 85 18.69 -34.55 7.29
CA GLY A 85 19.76 -35.40 6.74
C GLY A 85 21.04 -34.64 6.38
N THR A 86 21.81 -35.21 5.45
CA THR A 86 22.98 -34.57 4.86
C THR A 86 22.56 -33.75 3.63
N PRO A 87 23.44 -32.88 3.09
CA PRO A 87 23.09 -32.01 1.96
C PRO A 87 22.80 -32.72 0.62
N GLU A 88 23.14 -34.01 0.47
CA GLU A 88 22.93 -34.82 -0.75
C GLU A 88 21.50 -35.34 -0.91
#